data_AF-A0A6V7M579-F1
#
_entry.id   AF-A0A6V7M579-F1
#
_cell.length_a   1.000
_cell.length_b   1.000
_cell.length_c   1.000
_cell.angle_alpha   90.00
_cell.angle_beta   90.00
_cell.angle_gamma   90.00
#
_symmetry.space_group_name_H-M   'P 1'
#
loop_
_entity.id
_entity.type
_entity.pdbx_description
1 polymer ?
#
loop_
_entity_poly.entity_id
_entity_poly.type
_entity_poly.pdbx_seq_one_letter_code
_entity_poly.pdbx_strand_id
1 'polypeptide(L)'
;VAHPNKLGHKIEADSQQKLVMRFLLRDAGTDKPIRVHQAFVRLSALAAAGDDKKLREVIFVAEPDASNVYKFDMPVGSAAQTFGYESGDYTIDLVIGDAIISNPFQWNIAVVGLKFPERTGTEAVVADKIVGFKQTPSTFTAKPEIK
;
A
#
# COMPACT_ATOMS: atom_id res chain seq x y z
N VAL A 1 14.87 1.85 -10.68
CA VAL A 1 15.64 2.21 -9.47
C VAL A 1 16.49 1.00 -9.09
N ALA A 2 17.75 1.18 -8.71
CA ALA A 2 18.63 0.08 -8.31
C ALA A 2 18.64 -0.04 -6.78
N HIS A 3 18.38 -1.24 -6.25
CA HIS A 3 18.48 -1.50 -4.81
C HIS A 3 19.90 -1.20 -4.30
N PRO A 4 20.09 -0.55 -3.13
CA PRO A 4 19.10 -0.12 -2.15
C PRO A 4 18.65 1.35 -2.30
N ASN A 5 18.84 1.98 -3.45
CA ASN A 5 18.55 3.41 -3.64
C ASN A 5 17.04 3.69 -3.66
N LYS A 6 16.66 4.91 -3.29
CA LYS A 6 15.29 5.43 -3.42
C LYS A 6 15.18 6.30 -4.66
N LEU A 7 14.00 6.36 -5.28
CA LEU A 7 13.71 7.32 -6.34
C LEU A 7 13.83 8.75 -5.79
N GLY A 8 14.67 9.56 -6.42
CA GLY A 8 14.98 10.92 -5.94
C GLY A 8 13.87 11.95 -6.15
N HIS A 9 12.85 11.63 -6.94
CA HIS A 9 11.68 12.48 -7.15
C HIS A 9 10.40 11.75 -6.73
N LYS A 10 9.40 12.55 -6.36
CA LYS A 10 8.06 12.08 -6.04
C LYS A 10 7.30 11.75 -7.33
N ILE A 11 6.56 10.66 -7.32
CA ILE A 11 5.62 10.29 -8.39
C ILE A 11 4.26 10.90 -8.05
N GLU A 12 3.57 11.50 -9.00
CA GLU A 12 2.20 11.98 -8.81
C GLU A 12 1.27 11.10 -9.65
N ALA A 13 0.15 10.67 -9.08
CA ALA A 13 -0.84 9.88 -9.79
C ALA A 13 -2.27 10.35 -9.43
N ASP A 14 -3.05 10.69 -10.45
CA ASP A 14 -4.46 11.07 -10.33
C ASP A 14 -5.42 9.90 -10.60
N SER A 15 -6.71 10.13 -10.39
CA SER A 15 -7.77 9.13 -10.50
C SER A 15 -7.93 8.52 -11.90
N GLN A 16 -7.45 9.19 -12.96
CA GLN A 16 -7.48 8.69 -14.33
C GLN A 16 -6.20 7.91 -14.68
N GLN A 17 -5.17 8.04 -13.86
CA GLN A 17 -3.90 7.37 -14.02
C GLN A 17 -3.85 6.04 -13.27
N LYS A 18 -2.82 5.26 -13.61
CA LYS A 18 -2.50 4.01 -12.94
C LYS A 18 -1.05 4.01 -12.50
N LEU A 19 -0.82 3.43 -11.33
CA LEU A 19 0.51 3.21 -10.81
C LEU A 19 0.98 1.82 -11.24
N VAL A 20 2.10 1.77 -11.96
CA VAL A 20 2.67 0.50 -12.45
C VAL A 20 4.08 0.35 -11.93
N MET A 21 4.35 -0.79 -11.29
CA MET A 21 5.70 -1.20 -10.90
C MET A 21 6.01 -2.54 -11.54
N ARG A 22 7.22 -2.66 -12.08
CA ARG A 22 7.76 -3.90 -12.63
C ARG A 22 9.13 -4.14 -12.04
N PHE A 23 9.39 -5.36 -11.58
CA PHE A 23 10.69 -5.72 -11.03
C PHE A 23 11.01 -7.19 -11.31
N LEU A 24 12.31 -7.48 -11.32
CA LEU A 24 12.84 -8.82 -11.46
C LEU A 24 13.70 -9.10 -10.24
N LEU A 25 13.48 -10.24 -9.60
CA LEU A 25 14.31 -10.69 -8.49
C LEU A 25 15.44 -11.57 -9.03
N ARG A 26 16.66 -11.34 -8.55
CA ARG A 26 17.84 -12.10 -8.92
C ARG A 26 18.55 -12.60 -7.69
N ASP A 27 19.10 -13.80 -7.80
CA ASP A 27 19.98 -14.38 -6.79
C ASP A 27 21.29 -13.58 -6.71
N ALA A 28 21.71 -13.22 -5.50
CA ALA A 28 22.94 -12.44 -5.31
C ALA A 28 24.22 -13.24 -5.61
N GLY A 29 24.20 -14.57 -5.51
CA GLY A 29 25.37 -15.42 -5.74
C GLY A 29 25.50 -15.91 -7.18
N THR A 30 24.38 -16.12 -7.87
CA THR A 30 24.34 -16.73 -9.21
C THR A 30 23.87 -15.78 -10.32
N ASP A 31 23.36 -14.59 -9.97
CA ASP A 31 22.74 -13.61 -10.89
C ASP A 31 21.58 -14.18 -11.72
N LYS A 32 21.03 -15.33 -11.31
CA LYS A 32 19.91 -15.97 -11.99
C LYS A 32 18.58 -15.39 -11.49
N PRO A 33 17.57 -15.24 -12.37
CA PRO A 33 16.22 -14.90 -11.94
C PRO A 33 15.70 -15.90 -10.91
N ILE A 34 15.16 -15.39 -9.80
CA ILE A 34 14.48 -16.19 -8.78
C ILE A 34 13.01 -15.88 -8.80
N ARG A 35 12.20 -16.93 -8.65
CA ARG A 35 10.77 -16.82 -8.39
C ARG A 35 10.52 -17.04 -6.89
N VAL A 36 9.89 -16.05 -6.27
CA VAL A 36 9.34 -16.14 -4.92
C VAL A 36 7.88 -16.56 -4.97
N HIS A 37 7.41 -17.23 -3.93
CA HIS A 37 6.01 -17.58 -3.73
C HIS A 37 5.14 -16.33 -3.68
N GLN A 38 5.53 -15.32 -2.89
CA GLN A 38 4.77 -14.07 -2.75
C GLN A 38 5.71 -12.86 -2.63
N ALA A 39 5.35 -11.80 -3.34
CA ALA A 39 5.99 -10.49 -3.26
C ALA A 39 4.92 -9.45 -2.95
N PHE A 40 5.22 -8.53 -2.03
CA PHE A 40 4.25 -7.55 -1.58
C PHE A 40 4.70 -6.14 -1.91
N VAL A 41 3.77 -5.33 -2.40
CA VAL A 41 3.94 -3.89 -2.56
C VAL A 41 3.09 -3.23 -1.49
N ARG A 42 3.73 -2.55 -0.53
CA ARG A 42 3.06 -1.82 0.53
C ARG A 42 3.04 -0.34 0.19
N LEU A 43 1.85 0.25 0.25
CA LEU A 43 1.64 1.69 0.22
C LEU A 43 1.22 2.14 1.62
N SER A 44 2.04 2.97 2.26
CA SER A 44 1.78 3.49 3.60
C SER A 44 1.65 5.01 3.53
N ALA A 45 0.59 5.57 4.10
CA ALA A 45 0.43 7.02 4.19
C ALA A 45 1.59 7.61 4.97
N LEU A 46 2.22 8.65 4.43
CA LEU A 46 3.23 9.42 5.14
C LEU A 46 2.48 10.24 6.19
N ALA A 47 2.77 9.99 7.48
CA ALA A 47 2.11 10.70 8.58
C ALA A 47 2.11 12.22 8.30
N ALA A 48 0.93 12.80 8.11
CA ALA A 48 0.79 14.24 8.21
C ALA A 48 1.19 14.60 9.63
N ALA A 49 2.27 15.36 9.78
CA ALA A 49 2.81 15.75 11.07
C ALA A 49 1.69 16.29 11.98
N GLY A 50 1.41 15.60 13.08
CA GLY A 50 0.68 16.19 14.20
C GLY A 50 -0.59 15.51 14.71
N ASP A 51 -1.07 14.39 14.17
CA ASP A 51 -2.24 13.74 14.77
C ASP A 51 -2.18 12.22 14.73
N ASP A 52 -2.80 11.63 15.75
CA ASP A 52 -3.02 10.21 16.08
C ASP A 52 -3.87 9.47 15.02
N LYS A 53 -3.74 9.87 13.74
CA LYS A 53 -4.33 9.20 12.60
C LYS A 53 -3.57 7.91 12.36
N LYS A 54 -4.24 6.78 12.65
CA LYS A 54 -3.83 5.44 12.19
C LYS A 54 -3.18 5.56 10.80
N LEU A 55 -1.89 5.25 10.73
CA LEU A 55 -1.16 5.15 9.47
C LEU A 55 -1.92 4.19 8.56
N ARG A 56 -2.57 4.73 7.54
CA ARG A 56 -3.30 3.93 6.57
C ARG A 56 -2.26 3.23 5.70
N GLU A 57 -2.22 1.91 5.78
CA GLU A 57 -1.42 1.08 4.90
C GLU A 57 -2.30 0.14 4.09
N VAL A 58 -1.88 -0.09 2.85
CA VAL A 58 -2.50 -1.03 1.94
C VAL A 58 -1.40 -1.89 1.35
N ILE A 59 -1.60 -3.22 1.39
CA ILE A 59 -0.64 -4.19 0.88
C ILE A 59 -1.26 -4.85 -0.35
N PHE A 60 -0.52 -4.84 -1.45
CA PHE A 60 -0.87 -5.51 -2.68
C PHE A 60 0.08 -6.67 -2.93
N VAL A 61 -0.44 -7.72 -3.56
CA VAL A 61 0.38 -8.84 -4.03
C VAL A 61 0.86 -8.52 -5.44
N ALA A 62 2.16 -8.63 -5.69
CA ALA A 62 2.73 -8.55 -7.02
C ALA A 62 2.85 -9.95 -7.60
N GLU A 63 2.32 -10.15 -8.81
CA GLU A 63 2.30 -11.46 -9.47
C GLU A 63 3.38 -11.54 -10.54
N PRO A 64 4.09 -12.69 -10.66
CA PRO A 64 5.07 -12.90 -11.72
C PRO A 64 4.39 -13.29 -13.04
N ASP A 65 4.89 -12.75 -14.15
CA ASP A 65 4.55 -13.20 -15.49
C ASP A 65 5.32 -14.47 -15.91
N ALA A 66 5.12 -14.91 -17.15
CA ALA A 66 5.80 -16.07 -17.72
C ALA A 66 7.34 -15.90 -17.82
N SER A 67 7.85 -14.67 -17.72
CA SER A 67 9.27 -14.33 -17.74
C SER A 67 9.83 -14.09 -16.32
N ASN A 68 9.07 -14.43 -15.27
CA ASN A 68 9.39 -14.14 -13.86
C ASN A 68 9.52 -12.63 -13.55
N VAL A 69 8.96 -11.77 -14.38
CA VAL A 69 8.87 -10.34 -14.09
C VAL A 69 7.63 -10.11 -13.26
N TYR A 70 7.81 -9.60 -12.05
CA TYR A 70 6.72 -9.24 -11.16
C TYR A 70 6.10 -7.94 -11.62
N LYS A 71 4.77 -7.91 -11.67
CA LYS A 71 4.00 -6.74 -12.05
C LYS A 71 3.02 -6.36 -10.94
N PHE A 72 3.04 -5.09 -10.60
CA PHE A 72 2.03 -4.42 -9.80
C PHE A 72 1.38 -3.35 -10.69
N ASP A 73 0.06 -3.38 -10.82
CA ASP A 73 -0.74 -2.46 -11.62
C ASP A 73 -1.94 -2.05 -10.77
N MET A 74 -1.97 -0.79 -10.33
CA MET A 74 -3.02 -0.24 -9.49
C MET A 74 -3.68 0.95 -10.19
N PRO A 75 -4.93 0.83 -10.66
CA PRO A 75 -5.69 1.97 -11.14
C PRO A 75 -6.09 2.82 -9.93
N VAL A 76 -5.67 4.09 -9.91
CA VAL A 76 -5.84 4.97 -8.74
C VAL A 76 -7.32 5.24 -8.48
N GLY A 77 -8.10 5.51 -9.55
CA GLY A 77 -9.53 5.78 -9.43
C GLY A 77 -10.32 4.64 -8.78
N SER A 78 -10.11 3.40 -9.21
CA SER A 78 -10.82 2.23 -8.64
C SER A 78 -10.26 1.81 -7.28
N ALA A 79 -8.98 2.05 -7.02
CA ALA A 79 -8.36 1.74 -5.73
C ALA A 79 -8.77 2.70 -4.61
N ALA A 80 -9.39 3.85 -4.94
CA ALA A 80 -9.78 4.89 -3.98
C ALA A 80 -10.54 4.35 -2.77
N GLN A 81 -11.44 3.38 -2.96
CA GLN A 81 -12.19 2.77 -1.87
C GLN A 81 -11.29 2.06 -0.85
N THR A 82 -10.25 1.34 -1.30
CA THR A 82 -9.28 0.64 -0.44
C THR A 82 -8.47 1.62 0.41
N PHE A 83 -8.19 2.80 -0.15
CA PHE A 83 -7.52 3.90 0.56
C PHE A 83 -8.49 4.80 1.35
N GLY A 84 -9.79 4.49 1.36
CA GLY A 84 -10.79 5.31 2.05
C GLY A 84 -11.00 6.71 1.43
N TYR A 85 -10.64 6.89 0.15
CA TYR A 85 -10.65 8.17 -0.58
C TYR A 85 -9.72 9.24 0.02
N GLU A 86 -8.73 8.82 0.81
CA GLU A 86 -7.77 9.71 1.45
C GLU A 86 -6.63 10.04 0.47
N SER A 87 -6.67 11.23 -0.13
CA SER A 87 -5.59 11.69 -1.00
C SER A 87 -4.41 12.19 -0.16
N GLY A 88 -3.19 11.95 -0.62
CA GLY A 88 -2.00 12.34 0.12
C GLY A 88 -0.73 11.66 -0.37
N ASP A 89 0.33 11.80 0.42
CA ASP A 89 1.63 11.25 0.11
C ASP A 89 1.77 9.87 0.73
N TYR A 90 2.12 8.89 -0.08
CA TYR A 90 2.30 7.50 0.30
C TYR A 90 3.73 7.06 0.02
N THR A 91 4.33 6.32 0.94
CA THR A 91 5.58 5.60 0.69
C THR A 91 5.28 4.26 0.04
N ILE A 92 6.02 3.94 -1.03
CA ILE A 92 5.96 2.63 -1.67
C ILE A 92 7.15 1.80 -1.20
N ASP A 93 6.85 0.72 -0.48
CA ASP A 93 7.83 -0.27 -0.05
C ASP A 93 7.61 -1.58 -0.79
N LEU A 94 8.70 -2.17 -1.29
CA LEU A 94 8.71 -3.55 -1.77
C LEU A 94 9.14 -4.45 -0.61
N VAL A 95 8.26 -5.39 -0.25
CA VAL A 95 8.51 -6.37 0.81
C VAL A 95 8.59 -7.75 0.17
N ILE A 96 9.74 -8.38 0.31
CA ILE A 96 9.98 -9.75 -0.16
C ILE A 96 10.26 -10.64 1.05
N GLY A 97 9.38 -11.62 1.28
CA GLY A 97 9.53 -12.63 2.32
C GLY A 97 8.98 -13.96 1.83
N ASP A 98 9.85 -14.96 1.72
CA ASP A 98 9.50 -16.30 1.25
C ASP A 98 10.41 -17.32 1.96
N ALA A 99 9.93 -18.55 2.16
CA ALA A 99 10.69 -19.64 2.78
C ALA A 99 11.94 -20.03 1.97
N ILE A 100 11.96 -19.72 0.67
CA ILE A 100 13.10 -19.98 -0.23
C ILE A 100 14.16 -18.86 -0.11
N ILE A 101 13.81 -17.69 0.43
CA ILE A 101 14.72 -16.57 0.59
C ILE A 101 15.27 -16.55 2.01
N SER A 102 16.60 -16.70 2.13
CA SER A 102 17.29 -16.61 3.43
C SER A 102 17.39 -15.17 3.98
N ASN A 103 17.31 -14.17 3.11
CA ASN A 103 17.43 -12.76 3.49
C ASN A 103 16.18 -11.96 3.07
N PRO A 104 15.09 -12.01 3.85
CA PRO A 104 13.90 -11.20 3.58
C PRO A 104 14.27 -9.72 3.70
N PHE A 105 13.73 -8.89 2.81
CA PHE A 105 14.05 -7.47 2.81
C PHE A 105 12.82 -6.62 2.54
N GLN A 106 12.87 -5.41 3.08
CA GLN A 106 11.93 -4.34 2.80
C GLN A 106 12.72 -3.18 2.21
N TRP A 107 12.29 -2.67 1.06
CA TRP A 107 12.97 -1.60 0.35
C TRP A 107 12.02 -0.47 0.00
N ASN A 108 12.33 0.74 0.49
CA ASN A 108 11.62 1.95 0.13
C ASN A 108 12.00 2.40 -1.27
N ILE A 109 11.10 2.23 -2.23
CA ILE A 109 11.35 2.50 -3.64
C ILE A 109 11.13 3.97 -3.95
N ALA A 110 10.00 4.54 -3.51
CA ALA A 110 9.59 5.88 -3.89
C ALA A 110 8.56 6.47 -2.92
N VAL A 111 8.30 7.77 -3.09
CA VAL A 111 7.11 8.44 -2.54
C VAL A 111 6.17 8.74 -3.71
N VAL A 112 4.88 8.47 -3.52
CA VAL A 112 3.82 8.76 -4.50
C VAL A 112 2.77 9.67 -3.88
N GLY A 113 2.41 10.75 -4.58
CA GLY A 113 1.24 11.56 -4.28
C GLY A 113 0.03 10.97 -4.98
N LEU A 114 -0.91 10.42 -4.22
CA LEU A 114 -2.15 9.86 -4.75
C LEU A 114 -3.28 10.88 -4.63
N LYS A 115 -3.93 11.16 -5.76
CA LYS A 115 -5.13 12.00 -5.82
C LYS A 115 -6.33 11.14 -6.23
N PHE A 116 -7.19 10.87 -5.26
CA PHE A 116 -8.42 10.13 -5.44
C PHE A 116 -9.59 11.05 -5.83
N PRO A 117 -10.62 10.53 -6.52
CA PRO A 117 -11.82 11.30 -6.80
C PRO A 117 -12.56 11.61 -5.49
N GLU A 118 -13.31 12.72 -5.47
CA GLU A 118 -14.21 13.01 -4.35
C GLU A 118 -15.30 11.93 -4.23
N ARG A 119 -15.69 11.61 -2.99
CA ARG A 119 -16.81 10.69 -2.74
C ARG A 119 -18.09 11.31 -3.30
N THR A 120 -18.56 10.79 -4.43
CA THR A 120 -19.93 11.06 -4.86
C THR A 120 -20.91 10.37 -3.89
N GLY A 121 -21.97 11.08 -3.50
CA GLY A 121 -22.82 10.73 -2.37
C GLY A 121 -23.51 9.36 -2.45
N THR A 122 -23.53 8.69 -3.60
CA THR A 122 -24.06 7.32 -3.78
C THR A 122 -23.13 6.24 -3.25
N GLU A 123 -21.80 6.42 -3.33
CA GLU A 123 -20.80 5.44 -2.87
C GLU A 123 -20.50 5.56 -1.37
N ALA A 124 -20.76 6.74 -0.79
CA ALA A 124 -20.72 6.96 0.65
C ALA A 124 -21.73 6.06 1.40
N VAL A 125 -22.92 5.84 0.82
CA VAL A 125 -23.98 5.01 1.44
C VAL A 125 -23.64 3.52 1.41
N VAL A 126 -22.91 3.05 0.39
CA VAL A 126 -22.54 1.63 0.27
C VAL A 126 -21.34 1.31 1.17
N ALA A 127 -20.37 2.22 1.28
CA ALA A 127 -19.28 2.10 2.25
C ALA A 127 -19.81 2.09 3.69
N ASP A 128 -20.75 2.97 4.04
CA ASP A 128 -21.39 2.96 5.36
C ASP A 128 -22.22 1.69 5.63
N LYS A 129 -22.80 1.07 4.59
CA LYS A 129 -23.51 -0.22 4.74
C LYS A 129 -22.57 -1.41 4.95
N ILE A 130 -21.38 -1.41 4.35
CA ILE A 130 -20.36 -2.46 4.58
C ILE A 130 -19.69 -2.27 5.96
N VAL A 131 -19.55 -1.02 6.43
CA VAL A 131 -19.13 -0.67 7.80
C VAL A 131 -20.28 -0.86 8.83
N GLY A 132 -21.46 -1.28 8.36
CA GLY A 132 -22.65 -1.55 9.18
C GLY A 132 -22.53 -2.71 10.17
N PHE A 133 -21.48 -3.53 10.09
CA PHE A 133 -21.03 -4.30 11.25
C PHE A 133 -20.22 -3.38 12.15
N LYS A 134 -20.92 -2.56 12.95
CA LYS A 134 -20.37 -1.81 14.07
C LYS A 134 -19.65 -2.77 15.01
N GLN A 135 -18.34 -2.96 14.83
CA GLN A 135 -17.47 -3.13 15.97
C GLN A 135 -17.44 -1.77 16.64
N THR A 136 -18.30 -1.60 17.64
CA THR A 136 -18.10 -0.58 18.68
C THR A 136 -16.62 -0.62 19.07
N PRO A 137 -15.87 0.50 18.98
CA PRO A 137 -14.64 0.57 19.74
C PRO A 137 -15.06 0.35 21.18
N SER A 138 -14.61 -0.75 21.79
CA SER A 138 -14.62 -0.90 23.24
C SER A 138 -13.64 0.13 23.78
N THR A 139 -14.09 1.39 23.82
CA THR A 139 -13.41 2.46 24.52
C THR A 139 -13.53 2.09 25.99
N PHE A 140 -12.51 1.42 26.52
CA PHE A 140 -12.37 1.17 27.95
C PHE A 140 -12.06 2.50 28.64
N THR A 141 -13.06 3.36 28.77
CA THR A 141 -13.01 4.52 29.66
C THR A 141 -13.63 4.13 30.99
N ALA A 142 -12.91 4.37 32.08
CA ALA A 142 -13.41 4.12 33.42
C ALA A 142 -14.75 4.84 33.62
N LYS A 143 -15.75 4.11 34.15
CA LYS A 143 -17.07 4.65 34.44
C LYS A 143 -16.93 5.77 35.49
N PRO A 144 -17.65 6.91 35.36
CA PRO A 144 -17.65 7.94 36.39
C PRO A 144 -18.14 7.39 37.73
N GLU A 145 -17.45 7.75 38.82
CA GLU A 145 -17.85 7.37 40.18
C GLU A 145 -19.20 7.99 40.56
N ILE A 146 -20.03 7.19 41.23
CA ILE A 146 -21.32 7.64 41.77
C ILE A 146 -21.05 8.30 43.12
N LYS A 147 -21.46 9.56 43.29
CA LYS A 147 -21.48 10.25 44.60
C LYS A 147 -22.72 9.87 45.39
#